data_AF-A0A150WCT5-F1
#
_entry.id   AF-A0A150WCT5-F1
#
_cell.length_a   1.000
_cell.length_b   1.000
_cell.length_c   1.000
_cell.angle_alpha   90.00
_cell.angle_beta   90.00
_cell.angle_gamma   90.00
#
_symmetry.space_group_name_H-M   'P 1'
#
loop_
_entity.id
_entity.type
_entity.pdbx_description
1 polymer ?
#
loop_
_entity_poly.entity_id
_entity_poly.type
_entity_poly.pdbx_seq_one_letter_code
_entity_poly.pdbx_strand_id
1 'polypeptide(L)'
;MKKAFVSGIIVLASSFALAAPVKTTREALVEYNKQWKEYVYGKSGSAAKTADMGIAKNRIVEQLGVHGRASEIKNALSGNVSAKHMDAFVSIIAAKKLAAEWSKTDSAEAQSLNAAADASTKALLNRSLRDVPKKTELGENLTVVTEALNKIEEMPAEILTNFSKAERDSYTLVLEKYDEINSRVTSLKAEDNFVQAIMEVKKVDRAKALEIVRKLKECV
;
A
#
# COMPACT_ATOMS: atom_id res chain seq x y z
N MET A 1 24.16 -24.55 39.51
CA MET A 1 22.79 -24.82 39.04
C MET A 1 21.79 -24.21 40.01
N LYS A 2 21.16 -23.07 39.67
CA LYS A 2 20.05 -22.51 40.45
C LYS A 2 18.83 -22.45 39.51
N LYS A 3 17.80 -23.21 39.85
CA LYS A 3 16.54 -23.34 39.11
C LYS A 3 15.55 -22.28 39.60
N ALA A 4 14.75 -21.81 38.63
CA ALA A 4 13.45 -21.12 38.63
C ALA A 4 12.74 -20.73 39.96
N PHE A 5 12.04 -19.58 39.92
CA PHE A 5 10.56 -19.41 39.98
C PHE A 5 10.21 -18.02 40.55
N VAL A 6 9.75 -17.06 39.72
CA VAL A 6 8.37 -16.55 39.63
C VAL A 6 7.74 -16.11 40.97
N SER A 7 7.42 -14.81 41.09
CA SER A 7 6.23 -14.35 41.82
C SER A 7 5.95 -12.85 41.58
N GLY A 8 4.69 -12.55 41.26
CA GLY A 8 4.03 -11.25 41.39
C GLY A 8 3.65 -10.62 40.05
N ILE A 9 2.39 -10.36 39.69
CA ILE A 9 1.10 -10.40 40.39
C ILE A 9 0.03 -10.71 39.33
N ILE A 10 -0.85 -11.66 39.63
CA ILE A 10 -2.13 -11.87 38.95
C ILE A 10 -3.12 -10.85 39.53
N VAL A 11 -3.73 -10.03 38.67
CA VAL A 11 -5.07 -9.48 38.96
C VAL A 11 -6.03 -10.13 37.97
N LEU A 12 -6.85 -11.02 38.51
CA LEU A 12 -8.04 -11.58 37.89
C LEU A 12 -9.08 -10.47 37.70
N ALA A 13 -9.63 -10.38 36.49
CA ALA A 13 -11.02 -10.00 36.29
C ALA A 13 -11.56 -10.86 35.14
N SER A 14 -12.06 -12.03 35.49
CA SER A 14 -12.92 -12.85 34.64
C SER A 14 -14.36 -12.34 34.70
N SER A 15 -15.15 -12.73 33.69
CA SER A 15 -16.62 -12.58 33.52
C SER A 15 -17.16 -11.20 33.11
N PHE A 16 -17.24 -10.96 31.80
CA PHE A 16 -18.43 -11.20 30.97
C PHE A 16 -17.97 -11.42 29.51
N ALA A 17 -18.17 -12.63 28.99
CA ALA A 17 -18.11 -12.87 27.55
C ALA A 17 -19.37 -12.30 26.89
N LEU A 18 -19.46 -10.98 26.79
CA LEU A 18 -20.02 -10.42 25.58
C LEU A 18 -18.86 -10.44 24.61
N ALA A 19 -18.87 -11.35 23.64
CA ALA A 19 -17.98 -11.23 22.51
C ALA A 19 -18.20 -9.82 21.95
N ALA A 20 -17.28 -8.90 22.25
CA ALA A 20 -17.24 -7.62 21.56
C ALA A 20 -17.32 -7.98 20.07
N PRO A 21 -18.17 -7.30 19.27
CA PRO A 21 -18.27 -7.62 17.85
C PRO A 21 -16.85 -7.66 17.30
N VAL A 22 -16.45 -8.83 16.81
CA VAL A 22 -15.11 -9.03 16.24
C VAL A 22 -15.07 -8.07 15.06
N LYS A 23 -14.37 -6.93 15.25
CA LYS A 23 -14.24 -5.93 14.20
C LYS A 23 -13.72 -6.64 12.97
N THR A 24 -14.40 -6.44 11.86
CA THR A 24 -13.90 -6.93 10.58
C THR A 24 -12.54 -6.30 10.30
N THR A 25 -11.70 -6.99 9.54
CA THR A 25 -10.38 -6.46 9.13
C THR A 25 -10.51 -5.06 8.50
N ARG A 26 -11.60 -4.82 7.77
CA ARG A 26 -11.94 -3.52 7.18
C ARG A 26 -12.15 -2.44 8.25
N GLU A 27 -13.01 -2.69 9.23
CA GLU A 27 -13.30 -1.72 10.31
C GLU A 27 -12.04 -1.41 11.11
N ALA A 28 -11.26 -2.44 11.43
CA ALA A 28 -10.00 -2.30 12.14
C ALA A 28 -9.00 -1.46 11.32
N LEU A 29 -8.92 -1.68 10.01
CA LEU A 29 -8.02 -0.92 9.14
C LEU A 29 -8.43 0.54 8.97
N VAL A 30 -9.73 0.84 8.89
CA VAL A 30 -10.24 2.23 8.85
C VAL A 30 -9.87 2.97 10.13
N GLU A 31 -10.03 2.32 11.29
CA GLU A 31 -9.65 2.89 12.57
C GLU A 31 -8.14 3.09 12.70
N TYR A 32 -7.35 2.08 12.34
CA TYR A 32 -5.90 2.15 12.31
C TYR A 32 -5.41 3.28 11.41
N ASN A 33 -6.00 3.43 10.22
CA ASN A 33 -5.64 4.51 9.31
C ASN A 33 -5.93 5.88 9.93
N LYS A 34 -7.07 6.04 10.61
CA LYS A 34 -7.37 7.28 11.34
C LYS A 34 -6.35 7.57 12.45
N GLN A 35 -6.01 6.57 13.26
CA GLN A 35 -5.03 6.72 14.34
C GLN A 35 -3.65 7.11 13.79
N TRP A 36 -3.22 6.48 12.69
CA TRP A 36 -1.94 6.78 12.05
C TRP A 36 -1.94 8.15 11.36
N LYS A 37 -3.06 8.58 10.76
CA LYS A 37 -3.21 9.94 10.24
C LYS A 37 -3.13 10.98 11.36
N GLU A 38 -3.74 10.72 12.51
CA GLU A 38 -3.64 11.60 13.68
C GLU A 38 -2.21 11.61 14.25
N TYR A 39 -1.53 10.46 14.32
CA TYR A 39 -0.14 10.39 14.73
C TYR A 39 0.79 11.16 13.79
N VAL A 40 0.61 11.04 12.47
CA VAL A 40 1.50 11.66 11.49
C VAL A 40 1.19 13.14 11.27
N TYR A 41 -0.09 13.51 11.18
CA TYR A 41 -0.52 14.88 10.82
C TYR A 41 -1.10 15.68 11.99
N GLY A 42 -1.25 15.09 13.17
CA GLY A 42 -1.97 15.70 14.29
C GLY A 42 -3.46 15.85 13.97
N LYS A 43 -4.08 16.88 14.57
CA LYS A 43 -5.52 17.19 14.42
C LYS A 43 -5.95 17.50 12.98
N SER A 44 -5.01 17.75 12.07
CA SER A 44 -5.31 18.08 10.67
C SER A 44 -5.86 16.89 9.87
N GLY A 45 -5.53 15.66 10.28
CA GLY A 45 -6.09 14.42 9.74
C GLY A 45 -5.73 14.08 8.29
N SER A 46 -4.98 14.93 7.59
CA SER A 46 -4.45 14.65 6.24
C SER A 46 -3.22 15.48 5.92
N ALA A 47 -2.42 14.99 4.97
CA ALA A 47 -1.21 15.69 4.52
C ALA A 47 -1.52 17.07 3.91
N ALA A 48 -2.65 17.22 3.22
CA ALA A 48 -3.04 18.49 2.58
C ALA A 48 -3.34 19.62 3.59
N LYS A 49 -3.64 19.27 4.86
CA LYS A 49 -4.02 20.21 5.92
C LYS A 49 -2.93 20.39 6.98
N THR A 50 -1.80 19.67 6.85
CA THR A 50 -0.75 19.72 7.86
C THR A 50 0.12 20.96 7.69
N ALA A 51 0.38 21.68 8.79
CA ALA A 51 1.28 22.83 8.79
C ALA A 51 2.76 22.40 8.76
N ASP A 52 3.08 21.24 9.33
CA ASP A 52 4.46 20.76 9.53
C ASP A 52 4.80 19.57 8.62
N MET A 53 4.81 19.80 7.30
CA MET A 53 5.10 18.75 6.32
C MET A 53 6.45 18.05 6.56
N GLY A 54 7.47 18.76 7.04
CA GLY A 54 8.78 18.17 7.33
C GLY A 54 8.74 17.12 8.44
N ILE A 55 8.02 17.39 9.54
CA ILE A 55 7.87 16.46 10.66
C ILE A 55 7.05 15.24 10.22
N ALA A 56 5.95 15.46 9.50
CA ALA A 56 5.11 14.39 8.99
C ALA A 56 5.89 13.44 8.04
N LYS A 57 6.72 13.98 7.13
CA LYS A 57 7.58 13.17 6.25
C LYS A 57 8.58 12.32 7.04
N ASN A 58 9.20 12.89 8.08
CA ASN A 58 10.16 12.15 8.91
C ASN A 58 9.48 11.00 9.66
N ARG A 59 8.28 11.23 10.23
CA ARG A 59 7.49 10.17 10.88
C ARG A 59 7.14 9.04 9.91
N ILE A 60 6.77 9.36 8.68
CA ILE A 60 6.49 8.35 7.64
C ILE A 60 7.72 7.51 7.34
N VAL A 61 8.87 8.15 7.10
CA VAL A 61 10.13 7.46 6.79
C VAL A 61 10.56 6.53 7.94
N GLU A 62 10.45 7.01 9.18
CA GLU A 62 10.78 6.24 10.38
C GLU A 62 9.88 5.00 10.51
N GLN A 63 8.57 5.16 10.33
CA GLN A 63 7.60 4.09 10.59
C GLN A 63 7.50 3.05 9.48
N LEU A 64 7.86 3.40 8.24
CA LEU A 64 7.97 2.42 7.16
C LEU A 64 9.14 1.44 7.36
N GLY A 65 10.14 1.79 8.19
CA GLY A 65 11.21 0.88 8.60
C GLY A 65 12.08 0.34 7.46
N VAL A 66 12.09 1.01 6.30
CA VAL A 66 12.82 0.52 5.11
C VAL A 66 14.29 0.93 5.20
N HIS A 67 15.06 0.18 5.99
CA HIS A 67 16.51 0.35 6.07
C HIS A 67 17.12 0.22 4.67
N GLY A 68 17.76 1.29 4.18
CA GLY A 68 18.41 1.33 2.86
C GLY A 68 17.64 2.05 1.75
N ARG A 69 16.33 2.33 1.89
CA ARG A 69 15.51 3.05 0.88
C ARG A 69 14.99 4.41 1.33
N ALA A 70 15.54 4.95 2.42
CA ALA A 70 15.09 6.21 3.00
C ALA A 70 15.20 7.41 2.04
N SER A 71 16.20 7.43 1.15
CA SER A 71 16.35 8.46 0.11
C SER A 71 15.24 8.37 -0.95
N GLU A 72 14.91 7.16 -1.40
CA GLU A 72 13.82 6.92 -2.36
C GLU A 72 12.47 7.31 -1.79
N ILE A 73 12.20 6.99 -0.53
CA ILE A 73 10.97 7.39 0.17
C ILE A 73 10.92 8.92 0.28
N LYS A 74 12.01 9.58 0.68
CA LYS A 74 12.07 11.05 0.75
C LYS A 74 11.83 11.71 -0.62
N ASN A 75 12.33 11.11 -1.69
CA ASN A 75 12.09 11.57 -3.06
C ASN A 75 10.62 11.37 -3.45
N ALA A 76 10.02 10.22 -3.16
CA ALA A 76 8.59 9.96 -3.41
C ALA A 76 7.67 10.91 -2.63
N LEU A 77 8.09 11.32 -1.43
CA LEU A 77 7.42 12.30 -0.58
C LEU A 77 7.67 13.77 -0.99
N SER A 78 8.35 14.03 -2.11
CA SER A 78 8.69 15.37 -2.57
C SER A 78 7.97 15.73 -3.88
N GLY A 79 7.85 17.02 -4.18
CA GLY A 79 7.16 17.52 -5.37
C GLY A 79 5.64 17.63 -5.26
N ASN A 80 4.98 17.78 -6.42
CA ASN A 80 3.58 18.26 -6.53
C ASN A 80 2.52 17.27 -6.03
N VAL A 81 2.82 15.98 -5.91
CA VAL A 81 1.89 14.95 -5.40
C VAL A 81 2.26 14.47 -3.99
N SER A 82 3.18 15.17 -3.32
CA SER A 82 3.71 14.79 -2.01
C SER A 82 2.62 14.55 -0.97
N ALA A 83 1.58 15.39 -0.92
CA ALA A 83 0.48 15.20 0.02
C ALA A 83 -0.29 13.88 -0.20
N LYS A 84 -0.59 13.52 -1.45
CA LYS A 84 -1.27 12.26 -1.77
C LYS A 84 -0.42 11.05 -1.41
N HIS A 85 0.87 11.08 -1.75
CA HIS A 85 1.80 10.01 -1.38
C HIS A 85 1.97 9.90 0.13
N MET A 86 1.99 11.02 0.85
CA MET A 86 2.01 11.01 2.31
C MET A 86 0.80 10.24 2.84
N ASP A 87 -0.43 10.58 2.40
CA ASP A 87 -1.65 9.90 2.87
C ASP A 87 -1.67 8.40 2.49
N ALA A 88 -1.13 8.07 1.31
CA ALA A 88 -0.96 6.71 0.84
C ALA A 88 0.02 5.91 1.73
N PHE A 89 1.21 6.46 2.03
CA PHE A 89 2.19 5.82 2.90
C PHE A 89 1.69 5.66 4.34
N VAL A 90 0.90 6.61 4.85
CA VAL A 90 0.26 6.46 6.17
C VAL A 90 -0.72 5.28 6.18
N SER A 91 -1.49 5.11 5.10
CA SER A 91 -2.42 3.98 4.97
C SER A 91 -1.67 2.64 4.85
N ILE A 92 -0.51 2.62 4.19
CA ILE A 92 0.40 1.47 4.12
C ILE A 92 0.97 1.13 5.52
N ILE A 93 1.42 2.13 6.29
CA ILE A 93 1.90 1.93 7.67
C ILE A 93 0.78 1.32 8.52
N ALA A 94 -0.42 1.86 8.43
CA ALA A 94 -1.59 1.36 9.15
C ALA A 94 -1.86 -0.12 8.82
N ALA A 95 -1.83 -0.50 7.53
CA ALA A 95 -2.01 -1.89 7.11
C ALA A 95 -0.92 -2.83 7.63
N LYS A 96 0.36 -2.41 7.60
CA LYS A 96 1.48 -3.21 8.12
C LYS A 96 1.37 -3.45 9.63
N LYS A 97 1.01 -2.41 10.38
CA LYS A 97 0.83 -2.50 11.84
C LYS A 97 -0.36 -3.39 12.19
N LEU A 98 -1.47 -3.22 11.48
CA LEU A 98 -2.64 -4.09 11.63
C LEU A 98 -2.30 -5.55 11.31
N ALA A 99 -1.60 -5.81 10.21
CA ALA A 99 -1.20 -7.17 9.82
C ALA A 99 -0.35 -7.85 10.91
N ALA A 100 0.55 -7.11 11.56
CA ALA A 100 1.33 -7.64 12.68
C ALA A 100 0.44 -8.08 13.86
N GLU A 101 -0.64 -7.35 14.15
CA GLU A 101 -1.60 -7.73 15.18
C GLU A 101 -2.51 -8.88 14.74
N TRP A 102 -3.04 -8.81 13.52
CA TRP A 102 -3.92 -9.82 12.94
C TRP A 102 -3.23 -11.15 12.70
N SER A 103 -1.90 -11.18 12.59
CA SER A 103 -1.13 -12.43 12.44
C SER A 103 -1.40 -13.45 13.56
N LYS A 104 -1.87 -12.98 14.72
CA LYS A 104 -2.20 -13.80 15.88
C LYS A 104 -3.61 -14.41 15.82
N THR A 105 -4.50 -13.85 15.00
CA THR A 105 -5.91 -14.22 14.92
C THR A 105 -6.30 -14.79 13.54
N ASP A 106 -5.77 -14.22 12.47
CA ASP A 106 -5.94 -14.66 11.08
C ASP A 106 -4.64 -14.41 10.30
N SER A 107 -3.79 -15.43 10.25
CA SER A 107 -2.48 -15.36 9.59
C SER A 107 -2.59 -15.19 8.07
N ALA A 108 -3.64 -15.71 7.44
CA ALA A 108 -3.83 -15.61 6.00
C ALA A 108 -4.25 -14.20 5.58
N GLU A 109 -5.17 -13.58 6.33
CA GLU A 109 -5.56 -12.19 6.10
C GLU A 109 -4.41 -11.22 6.42
N ALA A 110 -3.67 -11.49 7.50
CA ALA A 110 -2.47 -10.71 7.85
C ALA A 110 -1.40 -10.75 6.75
N GLN A 111 -1.12 -11.94 6.19
CA GLN A 111 -0.18 -12.09 5.09
C GLN A 111 -0.66 -11.33 3.84
N SER A 112 -1.95 -11.45 3.48
CA SER A 112 -2.55 -10.71 2.38
C SER A 112 -2.40 -9.19 2.55
N LEU A 113 -2.74 -8.66 3.73
CA LEU A 113 -2.59 -7.23 4.06
C LEU A 113 -1.14 -6.76 3.96
N ASN A 114 -0.22 -7.51 4.55
CA ASN A 114 1.19 -7.12 4.55
C ASN A 114 1.78 -7.16 3.13
N ALA A 115 1.49 -8.21 2.35
CA ALA A 115 1.93 -8.32 0.96
C ALA A 115 1.40 -7.15 0.11
N ALA A 116 0.11 -6.82 0.25
CA ALA A 116 -0.48 -5.68 -0.46
C ALA A 116 0.15 -4.34 -0.07
N ALA A 117 0.48 -4.15 1.21
CA ALA A 117 1.16 -2.97 1.69
C ALA A 117 2.61 -2.88 1.16
N ASP A 118 3.32 -4.02 1.08
CA ASP A 118 4.66 -4.11 0.49
C ASP A 118 4.64 -3.81 -1.01
N ALA A 119 3.70 -4.41 -1.74
CA ALA A 119 3.52 -4.17 -3.17
C ALA A 119 3.18 -2.70 -3.47
N SER A 120 2.28 -2.10 -2.68
CA SER A 120 1.93 -0.68 -2.78
C SER A 120 3.12 0.23 -2.49
N THR A 121 3.96 -0.13 -1.50
CA THR A 121 5.20 0.59 -1.19
C THR A 121 6.14 0.59 -2.40
N LYS A 122 6.35 -0.58 -3.01
CA LYS A 122 7.21 -0.70 -4.21
C LYS A 122 6.66 0.11 -5.38
N ALA A 123 5.35 0.05 -5.63
CA ALA A 123 4.70 0.81 -6.70
C ALA A 123 4.95 2.33 -6.54
N LEU A 124 4.73 2.87 -5.33
CA LEU A 124 4.98 4.28 -5.01
C LEU A 124 6.44 4.70 -5.24
N LEU A 125 7.40 3.80 -4.96
CA LEU A 125 8.82 4.09 -5.11
C LEU A 125 9.32 3.97 -6.56
N ASN A 126 8.66 3.17 -7.39
CA ASN A 126 9.01 2.98 -8.82
C ASN A 126 8.61 4.18 -9.71
N ARG A 127 8.04 5.24 -9.13
CA ARG A 127 7.69 6.48 -9.84
C ARG A 127 8.83 7.13 -10.62
N SER A 128 10.07 6.98 -10.14
CA SER A 128 11.28 7.48 -10.80
C SER A 128 11.48 6.94 -12.23
N LEU A 129 10.77 5.88 -12.63
CA LEU A 129 10.82 5.30 -13.97
C LEU A 129 9.88 6.00 -14.99
N ARG A 130 8.98 6.90 -14.55
CA ARG A 130 7.96 7.53 -15.42
C ARG A 130 8.36 8.86 -16.07
N ASP A 131 9.37 9.55 -15.56
CA ASP A 131 9.76 10.88 -16.07
C ASP A 131 10.63 10.84 -17.36
N VAL A 132 10.75 9.68 -18.03
CA VAL A 132 11.58 9.53 -19.24
C VAL A 132 10.73 9.33 -20.49
N PRO A 133 10.57 10.35 -21.35
CA PRO A 133 9.86 10.21 -22.60
C PRO A 133 10.67 9.35 -23.59
N LYS A 134 10.18 8.13 -23.86
CA LYS A 134 10.57 7.29 -25.01
C LYS A 134 9.36 6.98 -25.89
N LYS A 135 9.56 6.35 -27.05
CA LYS A 135 8.46 5.93 -27.94
C LYS A 135 7.66 4.80 -27.26
N THR A 136 6.35 4.97 -27.09
CA THR A 136 5.44 3.93 -26.53
C THR A 136 4.62 3.28 -27.63
N GLU A 137 4.42 1.97 -27.52
CA GLU A 137 3.51 1.23 -28.42
C GLU A 137 2.03 1.46 -28.10
N LEU A 138 1.72 2.08 -26.95
CA LEU A 138 0.34 2.29 -26.48
C LEU A 138 -0.48 3.31 -27.29
N GLY A 139 0.16 4.17 -28.08
CA GLY A 139 -0.54 5.21 -28.87
C GLY A 139 -1.54 5.99 -28.02
N GLU A 140 -2.81 6.04 -28.46
CA GLU A 140 -3.94 6.73 -27.80
C GLU A 140 -4.30 6.16 -26.42
N ASN A 141 -3.93 4.91 -26.11
CA ASN A 141 -4.22 4.30 -24.80
C ASN A 141 -3.24 4.74 -23.71
N LEU A 142 -2.17 5.47 -24.05
CA LEU A 142 -1.16 5.89 -23.09
C LEU A 142 -1.77 6.64 -21.90
N THR A 143 -2.62 7.64 -22.17
CA THR A 143 -3.27 8.45 -21.13
C THR A 143 -4.08 7.58 -20.17
N VAL A 144 -4.83 6.61 -20.69
CA VAL A 144 -5.64 5.70 -19.87
C VAL A 144 -4.77 4.87 -18.93
N VAL A 145 -3.65 4.35 -19.44
CA VAL A 145 -2.73 3.53 -18.63
C VAL A 145 -2.00 4.37 -17.59
N THR A 146 -1.55 5.58 -17.96
CA THR A 146 -0.93 6.53 -17.03
C THR A 146 -1.90 6.93 -15.92
N GLU A 147 -3.17 7.20 -16.24
CA GLU A 147 -4.19 7.53 -15.25
C GLU A 147 -4.47 6.36 -14.29
N ALA A 148 -4.58 5.13 -14.80
CA ALA A 148 -4.75 3.95 -13.96
C ALA A 148 -3.56 3.74 -13.02
N LEU A 149 -2.33 3.91 -13.51
CA LEU A 149 -1.11 3.83 -12.69
C LEU A 149 -1.05 4.94 -11.63
N ASN A 150 -1.41 6.18 -11.98
CA ASN A 150 -1.50 7.26 -11.01
C ASN A 150 -2.55 6.94 -9.95
N LYS A 151 -3.71 6.42 -10.34
CA LYS A 151 -4.79 6.08 -9.42
C LYS A 151 -4.37 4.99 -8.43
N ILE A 152 -3.64 3.98 -8.91
CA ILE A 152 -3.01 2.91 -8.11
C ILE A 152 -2.11 3.45 -7.00
N GLU A 153 -1.35 4.50 -7.28
CA GLU A 153 -0.43 5.10 -6.33
C GLU A 153 -1.09 6.11 -5.39
N GLU A 154 -2.17 6.73 -5.85
CA GLU A 154 -2.93 7.68 -5.05
C GLU A 154 -3.91 6.99 -4.09
N MET A 155 -4.30 5.74 -4.39
CA MET A 155 -5.35 5.02 -3.67
C MET A 155 -4.94 3.70 -2.94
N PRO A 156 -3.72 3.54 -2.38
CA PRO A 156 -3.42 2.39 -1.52
C PRO A 156 -4.39 2.26 -0.35
N ALA A 157 -4.90 3.37 0.17
CA ALA A 157 -5.89 3.37 1.25
C ALA A 157 -7.15 2.57 0.86
N GLU A 158 -7.71 2.85 -0.31
CA GLU A 158 -8.98 2.25 -0.76
C GLU A 158 -8.77 0.79 -1.18
N ILE A 159 -7.64 0.47 -1.79
CA ILE A 159 -7.28 -0.91 -2.12
C ILE A 159 -7.11 -1.74 -0.84
N LEU A 160 -6.48 -1.17 0.18
CA LEU A 160 -6.27 -1.89 1.45
C LEU A 160 -7.59 -2.01 2.25
N THR A 161 -8.47 -0.99 2.23
CA THR A 161 -9.68 -0.96 3.07
C THR A 161 -10.95 -1.50 2.41
N ASN A 162 -11.11 -1.35 1.09
CA ASN A 162 -12.38 -1.65 0.42
C ASN A 162 -12.35 -2.95 -0.38
N PHE A 163 -11.17 -3.42 -0.78
CA PHE A 163 -11.07 -4.65 -1.56
C PHE A 163 -11.21 -5.87 -0.65
N SER A 164 -11.94 -6.88 -1.15
CA SER A 164 -11.91 -8.21 -0.57
C SER A 164 -10.50 -8.80 -0.64
N LYS A 165 -10.22 -9.81 0.18
CA LYS A 165 -8.94 -10.52 0.17
C LYS A 165 -8.55 -11.00 -1.24
N ALA A 166 -9.48 -11.57 -1.99
CA ALA A 166 -9.22 -12.08 -3.33
C ALA A 166 -8.85 -10.97 -4.33
N GLU A 167 -9.53 -9.83 -4.26
CA GLU A 167 -9.22 -8.66 -5.08
C GLU A 167 -7.85 -8.07 -4.71
N ARG A 168 -7.57 -7.97 -3.41
CA ARG A 168 -6.30 -7.47 -2.87
C ARG A 168 -5.12 -8.37 -3.27
N ASP A 169 -5.27 -9.69 -3.13
CA ASP A 169 -4.25 -10.67 -3.51
C ASP A 169 -4.00 -10.60 -5.02
N SER A 170 -5.08 -10.55 -5.82
CA SER A 170 -4.96 -10.39 -7.26
C SER A 170 -4.23 -9.11 -7.65
N TYR A 171 -4.52 -8.01 -6.96
CA TYR A 171 -3.92 -6.72 -7.23
C TYR A 171 -2.44 -6.71 -6.84
N THR A 172 -2.11 -7.30 -5.70
CA THR A 172 -0.74 -7.51 -5.22
C THR A 172 0.10 -8.25 -6.25
N LEU A 173 -0.42 -9.35 -6.82
CA LEU A 173 0.29 -10.11 -7.87
C LEU A 173 0.61 -9.26 -9.11
N VAL A 174 -0.31 -8.38 -9.53
CA VAL A 174 -0.07 -7.47 -10.66
C VAL A 174 1.05 -6.48 -10.34
N LEU A 175 1.05 -5.90 -9.13
CA LEU A 175 2.09 -4.97 -8.71
C LEU A 175 3.47 -5.63 -8.54
N GLU A 176 3.51 -6.84 -7.98
CA GLU A 176 4.74 -7.62 -7.88
C GLU A 176 5.29 -7.98 -9.25
N LYS A 177 4.41 -8.38 -10.18
CA LYS A 177 4.82 -8.69 -11.54
C LYS A 177 5.30 -7.44 -12.29
N TYR A 178 4.65 -6.31 -12.06
CA TYR A 178 5.06 -5.03 -12.60
C TYR A 178 6.45 -4.61 -12.10
N ASP A 179 6.72 -4.78 -10.81
CA ASP A 179 8.05 -4.56 -10.20
C ASP A 179 9.11 -5.51 -10.80
N GLU A 180 8.79 -6.79 -10.97
CA GLU A 180 9.64 -7.79 -11.62
C GLU A 180 9.98 -7.40 -13.07
N ILE A 181 9.01 -6.95 -13.86
CA ILE A 181 9.22 -6.56 -15.26
C ILE A 181 10.07 -5.28 -15.33
N ASN A 182 9.76 -4.28 -14.50
CA ASN A 182 10.51 -3.02 -14.45
C ASN A 182 11.97 -3.23 -14.05
N SER A 183 12.26 -4.19 -13.17
CA SER A 183 13.62 -4.49 -12.73
C SER A 183 14.45 -5.27 -13.75
N ARG A 184 13.81 -5.91 -14.75
CA ARG A 184 14.47 -6.76 -15.75
C ARG A 184 14.67 -6.07 -17.10
N VAL A 185 13.80 -5.13 -17.48
CA VAL A 185 13.71 -4.64 -18.86
C VAL A 185 14.17 -3.17 -18.96
N THR A 186 15.27 -2.93 -19.67
CA THR A 186 15.81 -1.58 -19.95
C THR A 186 15.06 -0.83 -21.07
N SER A 187 14.09 -1.47 -21.74
CA SER A 187 13.59 -1.03 -23.05
C SER A 187 12.11 -0.66 -23.15
N LEU A 188 11.26 -0.94 -22.15
CA LEU A 188 9.82 -0.65 -22.19
C LEU A 188 9.42 0.38 -21.13
N LYS A 189 8.46 1.27 -21.46
CA LYS A 189 7.94 2.25 -20.50
C LYS A 189 7.14 1.57 -19.38
N ALA A 190 7.10 2.24 -18.24
CA ALA A 190 6.24 1.92 -17.10
C ALA A 190 4.81 1.52 -17.52
N GLU A 191 4.19 2.24 -18.45
CA GLU A 191 2.83 1.93 -18.90
C GLU A 191 2.73 0.59 -19.66
N ASP A 192 3.67 0.30 -20.56
CA ASP A 192 3.67 -0.99 -21.28
C ASP A 192 3.98 -2.16 -20.33
N ASN A 193 4.91 -1.96 -19.39
CA ASN A 193 5.23 -2.95 -18.37
C ASN A 193 4.02 -3.24 -17.46
N PHE A 194 3.20 -2.23 -17.18
CA PHE A 194 1.98 -2.42 -16.39
C PHE A 194 0.93 -3.24 -17.14
N VAL A 195 0.73 -2.96 -18.44
CA VAL A 195 -0.16 -3.78 -19.28
C VAL A 195 0.36 -5.22 -19.40
N GLN A 196 1.67 -5.39 -19.59
CA GLN A 196 2.31 -6.70 -19.64
C GLN A 196 2.17 -7.46 -18.32
N ALA A 197 2.33 -6.80 -17.17
CA ALA A 197 2.11 -7.42 -15.87
C ALA A 197 0.69 -7.97 -15.73
N ILE A 198 -0.33 -7.23 -16.19
CA ILE A 198 -1.72 -7.68 -16.19
C ILE A 198 -1.90 -8.88 -17.13
N MET A 199 -1.34 -8.84 -18.34
CA MET A 199 -1.39 -9.96 -19.28
C MET A 199 -0.79 -11.23 -18.66
N GLU A 200 0.37 -11.12 -18.02
CA GLU A 200 1.08 -12.26 -17.45
C GLU A 200 0.41 -12.84 -16.20
N VAL A 201 -0.21 -11.99 -15.35
CA VAL A 201 -0.92 -12.43 -14.14
C VAL A 201 -2.30 -12.98 -14.48
N LYS A 202 -3.04 -12.30 -15.36
CA LYS A 202 -4.41 -12.68 -15.71
C LYS A 202 -4.49 -13.68 -16.86
N LYS A 203 -3.37 -13.97 -17.52
CA LYS A 203 -3.29 -14.85 -18.69
C LYS A 203 -4.25 -14.43 -19.80
N VAL A 204 -4.25 -13.12 -20.10
CA VAL A 204 -5.11 -12.50 -21.11
C VAL A 204 -4.28 -11.83 -22.20
N ASP A 205 -4.91 -11.58 -23.36
CA ASP A 205 -4.30 -10.79 -24.42
C ASP A 205 -4.21 -9.29 -24.07
N ARG A 206 -3.49 -8.53 -24.90
CA ARG A 206 -3.27 -7.08 -24.70
C ARG A 206 -4.59 -6.29 -24.72
N ALA A 207 -5.54 -6.66 -25.57
CA ALA A 207 -6.81 -5.95 -25.70
C ALA A 207 -7.64 -6.08 -24.41
N LYS A 208 -7.68 -7.28 -23.85
CA LYS A 208 -8.37 -7.57 -22.59
C LYS A 208 -7.63 -6.98 -21.38
N ALA A 209 -6.30 -6.98 -21.40
CA ALA A 209 -5.52 -6.28 -20.38
C ALA A 209 -5.82 -4.77 -20.37
N LEU A 210 -5.92 -4.13 -21.53
CA LEU A 210 -6.31 -2.72 -21.63
C LEU A 210 -7.75 -2.46 -21.16
N GLU A 211 -8.68 -3.40 -21.39
CA GLU A 211 -10.02 -3.32 -20.80
C GLU A 211 -9.99 -3.37 -19.27
N ILE A 212 -9.15 -4.25 -18.70
CA ILE A 212 -8.94 -4.31 -17.25
C ILE A 212 -8.33 -3.00 -16.73
N VAL A 213 -7.38 -2.41 -17.46
CA VAL A 213 -6.81 -1.09 -17.10
C VAL A 213 -7.86 0.02 -17.13
N ARG A 214 -8.74 0.04 -18.13
CA ARG A 214 -9.88 0.99 -18.18
C ARG A 214 -10.80 0.79 -16.97
N LYS A 215 -11.11 -0.46 -16.64
CA LYS A 215 -11.86 -0.78 -15.42
C LYS A 215 -11.14 -0.37 -14.15
N LEU A 216 -9.82 -0.47 -14.06
CA LEU A 216 -9.06 0.01 -12.89
C LEU A 216 -9.08 1.54 -12.78
N LYS A 217 -9.12 2.26 -13.90
CA LYS A 217 -9.37 3.70 -13.91
C LYS A 217 -10.77 4.03 -13.35
N GLU A 218 -11.78 3.23 -13.70
CA GLU A 218 -13.19 3.45 -13.35
C GLU A 218 -13.59 2.90 -11.97
N CYS A 219 -13.04 1.76 -11.55
CA CYS A 219 -13.35 1.04 -10.32
C CYS A 219 -12.39 1.43 -9.19
N VAL A 220 -12.46 2.69 -8.76
CA VAL A 220 -12.38 3.08 -7.34
C VAL A 220 -13.08 4.43 -7.20
#